data_AF-A0A7C5Q5F7-F1
#
_entry.id   AF-A0A7C5Q5F7-F1
#
_cell.length_a   1.000
_cell.length_b   1.000
_cell.length_c   1.000
_cell.angle_alpha   90.00
_cell.angle_beta   90.00
_cell.angle_gamma   90.00
#
_symmetry.space_group_name_H-M   'P 1'
#
loop_
_entity.id
_entity.type
_entity.pdbx_description
1 polymer ?
#
loop_
_entity_poly.entity_id
_entity_poly.type
_entity_poly.pdbx_seq_one_letter_code
_entity_poly.pdbx_strand_id
1 'polypeptide(L)'
;MADRAGTPSNGGAFARRCGALARNGGGVGRTSAWSALPCGAFSAGTRLVMREAGFTLVEILVALLLLAVVAGIGFSVHTAALRAARSAAAVADASRRGIMALNRLAEDVANLVLDPAATGDRPGFAAGPPSPEEREGRATAQVFVISFTARAVAGLDPQPSGTPLTVRYLVLRNANDSFRLARQVAGRPAVTLVPELADYAFSFIAADGERFPHWPPDTPQASRRPRENGVSPGLLEEEEEWSAGLPAALNVMLVLGRATERYPFRTTVLVGSGR
;
A
#
# COMPACT_ATOMS: atom_id res chain seq x y z
N MET A 1 39.90 18.58 38.79
CA MET A 1 39.01 17.58 39.41
C MET A 1 37.86 17.37 38.42
N ALA A 2 37.99 16.60 37.34
CA ALA A 2 38.34 15.17 37.20
C ALA A 2 37.21 14.25 37.67
N ASP A 3 36.33 13.85 36.74
CA ASP A 3 35.69 12.53 36.66
C ASP A 3 35.14 12.35 35.22
N ARG A 4 35.88 11.66 34.34
CA ARG A 4 35.74 10.23 33.96
C ARG A 4 34.32 9.88 33.47
N ALA A 5 34.09 9.85 32.15
CA ALA A 5 34.37 8.73 31.23
C ALA A 5 33.50 7.49 31.51
N GLY A 6 32.55 7.23 30.59
CA GLY A 6 31.75 6.01 30.56
C GLY A 6 31.01 5.89 29.23
N THR A 7 31.69 5.42 28.18
CA THR A 7 31.08 4.99 26.93
C THR A 7 30.69 3.51 27.04
N PRO A 8 29.42 3.13 26.78
CA PRO A 8 29.07 1.72 26.65
C PRO A 8 29.46 1.21 25.25
N SER A 9 30.31 0.19 25.22
CA SER A 9 30.61 -0.65 24.07
C SER A 9 29.48 -1.65 23.84
N ASN A 10 28.72 -1.49 22.76
CA ASN A 10 27.79 -2.52 22.28
C ASN A 10 28.41 -3.28 21.12
N GLY A 11 29.16 -4.33 21.47
CA GLY A 11 29.52 -5.41 20.56
C GLY A 11 28.33 -6.33 20.32
N GLY A 12 27.61 -6.11 19.22
CA GLY A 12 26.56 -7.01 18.73
C GLY A 12 27.11 -7.95 17.67
N ALA A 13 27.41 -9.20 18.07
CA ALA A 13 27.87 -10.25 17.17
C ALA A 13 26.77 -10.57 16.12
N PHE A 14 27.06 -10.31 14.84
CA PHE A 14 26.20 -10.70 13.73
C PHE A 14 26.35 -12.21 13.47
N ALA A 15 25.56 -13.00 14.18
CA ALA A 15 25.43 -14.44 13.94
C ALA A 15 24.76 -14.67 12.57
N ARG A 16 25.57 -15.06 11.59
CA ARG A 16 25.14 -15.56 10.29
C ARG A 16 24.37 -16.86 10.49
N ARG A 17 23.03 -16.81 10.48
CA ARG A 17 22.19 -18.00 10.30
C ARG A 17 22.13 -18.35 8.82
N CYS A 18 22.96 -19.32 8.43
CA CYS A 18 22.75 -20.10 7.21
C CYS A 18 21.52 -21.00 7.42
N GLY A 19 20.35 -20.52 7.03
CA GLY A 19 19.15 -21.36 6.93
C GLY A 19 19.27 -22.29 5.74
N ALA A 20 19.55 -23.56 6.01
CA ALA A 20 19.51 -24.65 5.05
C ALA A 20 18.08 -24.79 4.49
N LEU A 21 17.92 -24.49 3.20
CA LEU A 21 16.73 -24.84 2.44
C LEU A 21 16.72 -26.35 2.21
N ALA A 22 15.98 -27.04 3.07
CA ALA A 22 15.62 -28.44 2.88
C ALA A 22 14.80 -28.56 1.59
N ARG A 23 15.42 -29.14 0.56
CA ARG A 23 14.73 -29.67 -0.63
C ARG A 23 13.87 -30.84 -0.17
N ASN A 24 12.56 -30.63 -0.12
CA ASN A 24 11.62 -31.73 -0.07
C ASN A 24 11.64 -32.44 -1.43
N GLY A 25 12.23 -33.63 -1.43
CA GLY A 25 12.08 -34.61 -2.49
C GLY A 25 10.68 -35.22 -2.45
N GLY A 26 10.13 -35.50 -3.63
CA GLY A 26 8.89 -36.24 -3.78
C GLY A 26 8.63 -36.58 -5.24
N GLY A 27 8.87 -37.84 -5.61
CA GLY A 27 8.55 -38.47 -6.90
C GLY A 27 9.69 -38.37 -7.91
N VAL A 28 10.57 -39.35 -8.12
CA VAL A 28 10.40 -40.81 -8.32
C VAL A 28 9.37 -41.12 -9.42
N GLY A 29 9.86 -41.43 -10.61
CA GLY A 29 9.09 -42.16 -11.62
C GLY A 29 9.62 -42.05 -13.05
N ARG A 30 10.19 -43.17 -13.55
CA ARG A 30 10.50 -43.53 -14.96
C ARG A 30 11.86 -43.03 -15.45
N THR A 31 12.98 -43.71 -15.19
CA THR A 31 13.42 -45.02 -15.70
C THR A 31 13.10 -45.32 -17.17
N SER A 32 14.21 -45.54 -17.90
CA SER A 32 14.41 -46.48 -19.02
C SER A 32 13.68 -46.24 -20.33
N ALA A 33 14.41 -45.72 -21.33
CA ALA A 33 14.52 -46.32 -22.66
C ALA A 33 15.59 -45.60 -23.50
N TRP A 34 16.87 -45.73 -23.12
CA TRP A 34 17.96 -45.58 -24.10
C TRP A 34 18.18 -46.96 -24.70
N SER A 35 17.24 -47.37 -25.56
CA SER A 35 17.35 -48.58 -26.35
C SER A 35 18.51 -48.43 -27.32
N ALA A 36 19.56 -49.18 -27.02
CA ALA A 36 20.55 -49.77 -27.92
C ALA A 36 20.46 -49.31 -29.38
N LEU A 37 21.32 -48.37 -29.76
CA LEU A 37 21.70 -48.23 -31.16
C LEU A 37 22.64 -49.40 -31.51
N PRO A 38 22.43 -50.07 -32.64
CA PRO A 38 23.29 -51.17 -33.06
C PRO A 38 24.71 -50.66 -33.25
N CYS A 39 25.67 -51.38 -32.66
CA CYS A 39 27.07 -51.39 -33.06
C CYS A 39 27.18 -51.87 -34.52
N GLY A 40 26.84 -50.97 -35.45
CA GLY A 40 27.07 -51.13 -36.86
C GLY A 40 28.52 -50.76 -37.16
N ALA A 41 29.27 -51.76 -37.60
CA ALA A 41 30.61 -51.68 -38.14
C ALA A 41 30.85 -50.39 -38.96
N PHE A 42 31.71 -49.52 -38.44
CA PHE A 42 32.34 -48.48 -39.25
C PHE A 42 33.35 -49.16 -40.16
N SER A 43 32.85 -49.57 -41.33
CA SER A 43 33.65 -49.96 -42.47
C SER A 43 34.64 -48.86 -42.80
N ALA A 44 35.91 -49.25 -42.81
CA ALA A 44 37.02 -48.44 -43.29
C ALA A 44 36.74 -47.90 -44.70
N GLY A 45 37.18 -46.67 -44.94
CA GLY A 45 37.64 -46.30 -46.28
C GLY A 45 36.67 -45.52 -47.15
N THR A 46 36.27 -44.34 -46.69
CA THR A 46 36.18 -43.19 -47.61
C THR A 46 36.89 -42.02 -46.96
N ARG A 47 38.18 -41.88 -47.27
CA ARG A 47 38.85 -40.58 -47.16
C ARG A 47 38.13 -39.68 -48.16
N LEU A 48 37.08 -39.01 -47.70
CA LEU A 48 36.64 -37.78 -48.32
C LEU A 48 37.87 -36.89 -48.28
N VAL A 49 38.51 -36.73 -49.44
CA VAL A 49 39.48 -35.67 -49.66
C VAL A 49 38.69 -34.40 -49.38
N MET A 50 38.79 -33.90 -48.15
CA MET A 50 38.39 -32.55 -47.82
C MET A 50 39.24 -31.68 -48.73
N ARG A 51 38.65 -31.29 -49.86
CA ARG A 51 39.13 -30.11 -50.57
C ARG A 51 39.10 -29.03 -49.51
N GLU A 52 40.29 -28.60 -49.09
CA GLU A 52 40.49 -27.41 -48.28
C GLU A 52 39.96 -26.23 -49.11
N ALA A 53 38.64 -26.02 -49.06
CA ALA A 53 37.99 -24.86 -49.59
C ALA A 53 38.48 -23.71 -48.71
N GLY A 54 39.48 -22.99 -49.20
CA GLY A 54 40.02 -21.81 -48.52
C GLY A 54 38.87 -20.90 -48.16
N PHE A 55 38.74 -20.60 -46.87
CA PHE A 55 37.68 -19.76 -46.31
C PHE A 55 37.68 -18.43 -47.07
N THR A 56 36.63 -18.18 -47.84
CA THR A 56 36.60 -16.97 -48.67
C THR A 56 36.41 -15.77 -47.74
N LEU A 57 37.10 -14.65 -48.02
CA LEU A 57 36.94 -13.39 -47.26
C LEU A 57 35.45 -13.00 -47.11
N VAL A 58 34.67 -13.26 -48.16
CA VAL A 58 33.22 -13.03 -48.21
C VAL A 58 32.48 -13.83 -47.14
N GLU A 59 32.86 -15.08 -46.90
CA GLU A 59 32.23 -15.95 -45.90
C GLU A 59 32.43 -15.42 -44.49
N ILE A 60 33.63 -14.92 -44.16
CA ILE A 60 33.91 -14.28 -42.87
C ILE A 60 33.05 -13.03 -42.69
N LEU A 61 32.94 -12.20 -43.73
CA LEU A 61 32.11 -10.98 -43.69
C LEU A 61 30.63 -11.30 -43.45
N VAL A 62 30.10 -12.32 -44.13
CA VAL A 62 28.72 -12.77 -43.94
C VAL A 62 28.51 -13.33 -42.52
N ALA A 63 29.44 -14.13 -42.01
CA ALA A 63 29.37 -14.67 -40.65
C ALA A 63 29.37 -13.55 -39.59
N LEU A 64 30.23 -12.54 -39.75
CA LEU A 64 30.27 -11.38 -38.86
C LEU A 64 28.99 -10.54 -38.93
N LEU A 65 28.42 -10.36 -40.13
CA LEU A 65 27.15 -9.68 -40.32
C LEU A 65 26.02 -10.42 -39.59
N LEU A 66 25.92 -11.74 -39.75
CA LEU A 66 24.92 -12.56 -39.07
C LEU A 66 25.10 -12.51 -37.55
N LEU A 67 26.36 -12.58 -37.06
CA LEU A 67 26.66 -12.45 -35.64
C LEU A 67 26.20 -11.09 -35.09
N ALA A 68 26.46 -10.00 -35.82
CA ALA A 68 26.02 -8.66 -35.42
C ALA A 68 24.50 -8.55 -35.35
N VAL A 69 23.77 -9.13 -36.32
CA VAL A 69 22.30 -9.16 -36.33
C VAL A 69 21.76 -9.94 -35.13
N VAL A 70 22.29 -11.14 -34.87
CA VAL A 70 21.86 -11.97 -33.74
C VAL A 70 22.17 -11.29 -32.40
N ALA A 71 23.35 -10.69 -32.26
CA ALA A 71 23.72 -9.95 -31.06
C ALA A 71 22.80 -8.75 -30.82
N GLY A 72 22.46 -8.01 -31.89
CA GLY A 72 21.52 -6.89 -31.83
C GLY A 72 20.13 -7.31 -31.36
N ILE A 73 19.60 -8.41 -31.90
CA ILE A 73 18.31 -8.98 -31.46
C ILE A 73 18.39 -9.42 -29.99
N GLY A 74 19.43 -10.17 -29.62
CA GLY A 74 19.62 -10.63 -28.24
C GLY A 74 19.68 -9.48 -27.23
N PHE A 75 20.39 -8.40 -27.57
CA PHE A 75 20.46 -7.21 -26.73
C PHE A 75 19.10 -6.51 -26.57
N SER A 76 18.32 -6.39 -27.66
CA SER A 76 16.99 -5.78 -27.61
C SER A 76 16.02 -6.55 -26.71
N VAL A 77 16.01 -7.89 -26.80
CA VAL A 77 15.18 -8.76 -25.97
C VAL A 77 15.61 -8.68 -24.51
N HIS A 78 16.91 -8.70 -24.24
CA HIS A 78 17.44 -8.59 -22.87
C HIS A 78 17.07 -7.26 -22.21
N THR A 79 17.24 -6.13 -22.91
CA THR A 79 16.89 -4.82 -22.37
C THR A 79 15.38 -4.66 -22.17
N ALA A 80 14.55 -5.21 -23.05
CA ALA A 80 13.10 -5.26 -22.87
C ALA A 80 12.71 -6.08 -21.63
N ALA A 81 13.31 -7.26 -21.44
CA ALA A 81 13.08 -8.11 -20.26
C ALA A 81 13.47 -7.41 -18.96
N LEU A 82 14.62 -6.72 -18.93
CA LEU A 82 15.06 -5.96 -17.76
C LEU A 82 14.10 -4.80 -17.43
N ARG A 83 13.59 -4.08 -18.45
CA ARG A 83 12.59 -3.01 -18.24
C ARG A 83 11.28 -3.57 -17.68
N ALA A 84 10.81 -4.70 -18.19
CA ALA A 84 9.61 -5.38 -17.70
C ALA A 84 9.78 -5.87 -16.26
N ALA A 85 10.93 -6.43 -15.91
CA ALA A 85 11.22 -6.86 -14.54
C ALA A 85 11.23 -5.67 -13.55
N ARG A 86 11.84 -4.55 -13.93
CA ARG A 86 11.87 -3.33 -13.10
C ARG A 86 10.48 -2.72 -12.91
N SER A 87 9.65 -2.69 -13.96
CA SER A 87 8.28 -2.18 -13.84
C SER A 87 7.42 -3.08 -12.96
N ALA A 88 7.55 -4.40 -13.09
CA ALA A 88 6.85 -5.36 -12.23
C ALA A 88 7.26 -5.21 -10.76
N ALA A 89 8.56 -5.05 -10.47
CA ALA A 89 9.05 -4.80 -9.11
C ALA A 89 8.48 -3.51 -8.52
N ALA A 90 8.46 -2.42 -9.30
CA ALA A 90 7.89 -1.13 -8.87
C ALA A 90 6.38 -1.24 -8.56
N VAL A 91 5.63 -2.02 -9.35
CA VAL A 91 4.20 -2.27 -9.10
C VAL A 91 4.00 -3.10 -7.83
N ALA A 92 4.81 -4.15 -7.63
CA ALA A 92 4.73 -4.99 -6.43
C ALA A 92 5.05 -4.20 -5.15
N ASP A 93 6.09 -3.36 -5.18
CA ASP A 93 6.46 -2.50 -4.07
C ASP A 93 5.36 -1.47 -3.75
N ALA A 94 4.77 -0.85 -4.78
CA ALA A 94 3.65 0.08 -4.60
C ALA A 94 2.44 -0.62 -3.99
N SER A 95 2.10 -1.83 -4.46
CA SER A 95 1.00 -2.64 -3.92
C SER A 95 1.23 -3.01 -2.46
N ARG A 96 2.43 -3.48 -2.10
CA ARG A 96 2.80 -3.82 -0.73
C ARG A 96 2.66 -2.62 0.20
N ARG A 97 3.14 -1.44 -0.20
CA ARG A 97 2.99 -0.20 0.59
C ARG A 97 1.52 0.21 0.74
N GLY A 98 0.73 0.09 -0.33
CA GLY A 98 -0.72 0.34 -0.29
C GLY A 98 -1.42 -0.55 0.74
N ILE A 99 -1.15 -1.85 0.73
CA ILE A 99 -1.70 -2.81 1.71
C ILE A 99 -1.28 -2.45 3.13
N MET A 100 0.00 -2.13 3.35
CA MET A 100 0.48 -1.71 4.67
C MET A 100 -0.20 -0.42 5.16
N ALA A 101 -0.38 0.56 4.29
CA ALA A 101 -1.06 1.81 4.61
C ALA A 101 -2.54 1.59 4.97
N LEU A 102 -3.23 0.72 4.21
CA LEU A 102 -4.62 0.36 4.46
C LEU A 102 -4.79 -0.43 5.75
N ASN A 103 -3.91 -1.41 6.03
CA ASN A 103 -3.93 -2.15 7.28
C ASN A 103 -3.70 -1.21 8.47
N ARG A 104 -2.78 -0.24 8.33
CA ARG A 104 -2.53 0.75 9.37
C ARG A 104 -3.74 1.64 9.63
N LEU A 105 -4.41 2.10 8.58
CA LEU A 105 -5.64 2.88 8.71
C LEU A 105 -6.76 2.07 9.35
N ALA A 106 -6.98 0.83 8.89
CA ALA A 106 -7.99 -0.06 9.43
C ALA A 106 -7.77 -0.30 10.93
N GLU A 107 -6.52 -0.49 11.34
CA GLU A 107 -6.16 -0.69 12.74
C GLU A 107 -6.35 0.57 13.58
N ASP A 108 -5.99 1.75 13.07
CA ASP A 108 -6.26 3.02 13.77
C ASP A 108 -7.79 3.23 13.94
N VAL A 109 -8.59 2.92 12.92
CA VAL A 109 -10.06 3.04 12.96
C VAL A 109 -10.67 1.98 13.90
N ALA A 110 -10.15 0.75 13.91
CA ALA A 110 -10.60 -0.28 14.85
C ALA A 110 -10.31 0.08 16.31
N ASN A 111 -9.29 0.91 16.55
CA ASN A 111 -8.90 1.40 17.88
C ASN A 111 -9.47 2.79 18.20
N LEU A 112 -10.47 3.25 17.45
CA LEU A 112 -11.06 4.57 17.64
C LEU A 112 -11.70 4.70 19.04
N VAL A 113 -11.43 5.83 19.69
CA VAL A 113 -11.94 6.15 21.03
C VAL A 113 -13.11 7.13 20.89
N LEU A 114 -14.32 6.64 21.16
CA LEU A 114 -15.56 7.43 21.13
C LEU A 114 -15.86 8.16 22.45
N ASP A 115 -14.84 8.40 23.28
CA ASP A 115 -15.03 9.01 24.59
C ASP A 115 -15.03 10.55 24.46
N PRO A 116 -16.17 11.23 24.69
CA PRO A 116 -16.24 12.69 24.61
C PRO A 116 -15.33 13.35 25.64
N ALA A 117 -15.12 12.75 26.82
CA ALA A 117 -14.23 13.29 27.84
C ALA A 117 -12.75 13.24 27.41
N ALA A 118 -12.37 12.25 26.61
CA ALA A 118 -11.02 12.11 26.07
C ALA A 118 -10.74 13.03 24.87
N THR A 119 -11.79 13.56 24.24
CA THR A 119 -11.68 14.30 22.98
C THR A 119 -11.75 15.83 23.18
N GLY A 120 -12.27 16.29 24.32
CA GLY A 120 -12.53 17.71 24.56
C GLY A 120 -13.61 18.26 23.62
N ASP A 121 -13.64 19.58 23.42
CA ASP A 121 -14.63 20.28 22.57
C ASP A 121 -14.54 19.98 21.06
N ARG A 122 -13.59 19.13 20.63
CA ARG A 122 -13.44 18.79 19.21
C ARG A 122 -14.14 17.47 18.91
N PRO A 123 -14.86 17.35 17.79
CA PRO A 123 -15.50 16.10 17.42
C PRO A 123 -14.43 15.01 17.27
N GLY A 124 -14.67 13.84 17.91
CA GLY A 124 -13.75 12.70 17.92
C GLY A 124 -13.43 12.12 16.56
N PHE A 125 -14.14 12.57 15.53
CA PHE A 125 -13.90 12.28 14.15
C PHE A 125 -14.27 13.50 13.29
N ALA A 126 -13.35 13.97 12.46
CA ALA A 126 -13.58 15.01 11.47
C ALA A 126 -12.91 14.62 10.16
N ALA A 127 -13.61 14.78 9.04
CA ALA A 127 -13.08 14.50 7.72
C ALA A 127 -13.58 15.52 6.70
N GLY A 128 -12.67 16.15 5.98
CA GLY A 128 -13.04 17.18 5.03
C GLY A 128 -11.85 17.88 4.40
N PRO A 129 -12.10 18.91 3.57
CA PRO A 129 -11.04 19.80 3.12
C PRO A 129 -10.38 20.47 4.34
N PRO A 130 -9.09 20.87 4.24
CA PRO A 130 -8.44 21.61 5.32
C PRO A 130 -9.18 22.94 5.56
N SER A 131 -9.21 23.35 6.83
CA SER A 131 -9.82 24.62 7.24
C SER A 131 -9.11 25.81 6.58
N PRO A 132 -9.76 26.99 6.45
CA PRO A 132 -9.12 28.18 5.89
C PRO A 132 -7.80 28.54 6.58
N GLU A 133 -7.76 28.44 7.91
CA GLU A 133 -6.56 28.66 8.72
C GLU A 133 -5.44 27.67 8.38
N GLU A 134 -5.78 26.39 8.14
CA GLU A 134 -4.82 25.37 7.73
C GLU A 134 -4.29 25.58 6.31
N ARG A 135 -5.09 26.18 5.43
CA ARG A 135 -4.68 26.53 4.06
C ARG A 135 -3.70 27.71 4.05
N GLU A 136 -3.93 28.70 4.90
CA GLU A 136 -3.15 29.94 4.92
C GLU A 136 -1.75 29.73 5.55
N GLY A 137 -1.64 28.80 6.49
CA GLY A 137 -0.38 28.54 7.21
C GLY A 137 0.56 27.49 6.58
N ARG A 138 0.18 26.80 5.50
CA ARG A 138 0.96 25.67 4.98
C ARG A 138 1.18 25.73 3.46
N ALA A 139 2.45 25.74 3.06
CA ALA A 139 2.90 25.65 1.68
C ALA A 139 2.55 24.32 0.97
N THR A 140 2.09 23.31 1.73
CA THR A 140 1.63 22.02 1.17
C THR A 140 0.14 22.06 0.94
N ALA A 141 -0.28 21.91 -0.32
CA ALA A 141 -1.67 21.77 -0.74
C ALA A 141 -2.31 20.50 -0.14
N GLN A 142 -2.69 20.61 1.13
CA GLN A 142 -3.58 19.66 1.80
C GLN A 142 -4.90 19.68 1.04
N VAL A 143 -5.35 18.51 0.62
CA VAL A 143 -6.60 18.40 -0.12
C VAL A 143 -7.68 17.75 0.73
N PHE A 144 -7.27 16.84 1.61
CA PHE A 144 -8.19 16.15 2.51
C PHE A 144 -7.49 15.77 3.82
N VAL A 145 -8.22 15.90 4.92
CA VAL A 145 -7.77 15.54 6.26
C VAL A 145 -8.82 14.67 6.91
N ILE A 146 -8.41 13.55 7.50
CA ILE A 146 -9.21 12.79 8.47
C ILE A 146 -8.49 12.90 9.81
N SER A 147 -9.17 13.35 10.86
CA SER A 147 -8.63 13.45 12.21
C SER A 147 -9.53 12.69 13.18
N PHE A 148 -8.95 11.84 14.02
CA PHE A 148 -9.68 11.15 15.08
C PHE A 148 -8.77 10.74 16.24
N THR A 149 -9.37 10.43 17.37
CA THR A 149 -8.66 9.88 18.53
C THR A 149 -8.70 8.36 18.47
N ALA A 150 -7.53 7.72 18.55
CA ALA A 150 -7.39 6.26 18.59
C ALA A 150 -6.49 5.84 19.76
N ARG A 151 -6.60 4.59 20.19
CA ARG A 151 -5.66 4.02 21.15
C ARG A 151 -4.36 3.65 20.45
N ALA A 152 -3.24 3.98 21.10
CA ALA A 152 -1.91 3.59 20.67
C ALA A 152 -1.79 2.07 20.53
N VAL A 153 -1.15 1.63 19.45
CA VAL A 153 -0.90 0.22 19.20
C VAL A 153 0.56 -0.12 19.47
N ALA A 154 0.80 -1.15 20.28
CA ALA A 154 2.14 -1.63 20.61
C ALA A 154 2.97 -1.93 19.35
N GLY A 155 4.17 -1.35 19.27
CA GLY A 155 5.11 -1.55 18.16
C GLY A 155 4.86 -0.68 16.93
N LEU A 156 3.72 0.03 16.86
CA LEU A 156 3.41 0.94 15.74
C LEU A 156 3.41 2.41 16.17
N ASP A 157 3.04 2.69 17.41
CA ASP A 157 3.11 4.02 18.00
C ASP A 157 4.20 4.09 19.07
N PRO A 158 4.83 5.26 19.26
CA PRO A 158 5.85 5.44 20.30
C PRO A 158 5.25 5.49 21.72
N GLN A 159 3.95 5.73 21.86
CA GLN A 159 3.26 5.75 23.14
C GLN A 159 2.94 4.32 23.64
N PRO A 160 2.81 4.11 24.96
CA PRO A 160 2.36 2.84 25.52
C PRO A 160 0.99 2.43 24.95
N SER A 161 0.83 1.13 24.70
CA SER A 161 -0.41 0.55 24.17
C SER A 161 -1.64 1.01 24.98
N GLY A 162 -2.72 1.38 24.30
CA GLY A 162 -3.96 1.82 24.94
C GLY A 162 -4.06 3.32 25.22
N THR A 163 -2.94 4.06 25.18
CA THR A 163 -2.90 5.52 25.38
C THR A 163 -3.69 6.21 24.27
N PRO A 164 -4.64 7.13 24.57
CA PRO A 164 -5.34 7.88 23.54
C PRO A 164 -4.36 8.80 22.82
N LEU A 165 -4.43 8.80 21.48
CA LEU A 165 -3.65 9.66 20.61
C LEU A 165 -4.49 10.18 19.46
N THR A 166 -4.28 11.45 19.12
CA THR A 166 -4.92 12.06 17.95
C THR A 166 -4.11 11.71 16.71
N VAL A 167 -4.75 10.99 15.79
CA VAL A 167 -4.19 10.62 14.49
C VAL A 167 -4.82 11.47 13.41
N ARG A 168 -4.00 11.95 12.49
CA ARG A 168 -4.41 12.68 11.28
C ARG A 168 -3.90 11.94 10.06
N TYR A 169 -4.81 11.58 9.16
CA TYR A 169 -4.48 11.15 7.81
C TYR A 169 -4.58 12.36 6.89
N LEU A 170 -3.50 12.62 6.17
CA LEU A 170 -3.34 13.77 5.29
C LEU A 170 -3.19 13.28 3.85
N VAL A 171 -4.04 13.77 2.96
CA VAL A 171 -3.83 13.68 1.51
C VAL A 171 -3.25 14.98 1.04
N LEU A 172 -2.02 14.91 0.52
CA LEU A 172 -1.24 16.06 0.09
C LEU A 172 -1.05 15.98 -1.42
N ARG A 173 -1.28 17.08 -2.14
CA ARG A 173 -0.93 17.17 -3.56
C ARG A 173 0.60 17.37 -3.70
N ASN A 174 1.21 16.59 -4.57
CA ASN A 174 2.61 16.68 -4.97
C ASN A 174 2.78 17.69 -6.12
N ALA A 175 4.02 18.09 -6.42
CA ALA A 175 4.31 19.04 -7.50
C ALA A 175 3.99 18.51 -8.91
N ASN A 176 3.89 17.19 -9.07
CA ASN A 176 3.58 16.49 -10.33
C ASN A 176 2.07 16.16 -10.47
N ASP A 177 1.19 16.87 -9.76
CA ASP A 177 -0.25 16.61 -9.69
C ASP A 177 -0.70 15.25 -9.13
N SER A 178 0.24 14.39 -8.71
CA SER A 178 -0.10 13.21 -7.91
C SER A 178 -0.45 13.60 -6.46
N PHE A 179 -0.93 12.65 -5.69
CA PHE A 179 -1.17 12.80 -4.26
C PHE A 179 -0.20 11.93 -3.45
N ARG A 180 -0.07 12.19 -2.15
CA ARG A 180 0.57 11.30 -1.19
C ARG A 180 -0.28 11.18 0.06
N LEU A 181 -0.29 9.99 0.65
CA LEU A 181 -0.96 9.72 1.92
C LEU A 181 0.07 9.73 3.04
N ALA A 182 -0.14 10.58 4.03
CA ALA A 182 0.67 10.63 5.23
C ALA A 182 -0.19 10.43 6.49
N ARG A 183 0.41 9.84 7.51
CA ARG A 183 -0.15 9.73 8.86
C ARG A 183 0.63 10.62 9.79
N GLN A 184 -0.06 11.43 10.58
CA GLN A 184 0.53 12.29 11.59
C GLN A 184 -0.10 11.98 12.93
N VAL A 185 0.73 11.76 13.95
CA VAL A 185 0.28 11.69 15.35
C VAL A 185 0.51 13.07 15.97
N ALA A 186 -0.39 13.53 16.84
CA ALA A 186 -0.22 14.80 17.54
C ALA A 186 1.17 14.91 18.20
N GLY A 187 1.82 16.06 18.02
CA GLY A 187 3.19 16.30 18.52
C GLY A 187 4.30 15.58 17.75
N ARG A 188 4.01 14.90 16.63
CA ARG A 188 4.99 14.20 15.80
C ARG A 188 4.98 14.68 14.35
N PRO A 189 6.12 14.55 13.64
CA PRO A 189 6.14 14.79 12.20
C PRO A 189 5.25 13.78 11.47
N ALA A 190 4.70 14.20 10.33
CA ALA A 190 3.93 13.31 9.47
C ALA A 190 4.84 12.25 8.82
N VAL A 191 4.42 10.99 8.86
CA VAL A 191 5.08 9.85 8.22
C VAL A 191 4.37 9.55 6.90
N THR A 192 5.11 9.50 5.81
CA THR A 192 4.53 9.15 4.50
C THR A 192 4.25 7.66 4.45
N LEU A 193 2.98 7.30 4.26
CA LEU A 193 2.55 5.90 4.09
C LEU A 193 2.59 5.50 2.61
N VAL A 194 2.05 6.34 1.74
CA VAL A 194 2.05 6.13 0.28
C VAL A 194 2.61 7.39 -0.38
N PRO A 195 3.79 7.31 -1.03
CA PRO A 195 4.45 8.49 -1.58
C PRO A 195 3.79 9.02 -2.85
N GLU A 196 3.07 8.17 -3.57
CA GLU A 196 2.43 8.50 -4.84
C GLU A 196 1.10 7.75 -4.96
N LEU A 197 0.03 8.53 -5.03
CA LEU A 197 -1.35 8.15 -5.25
C LEU A 197 -1.80 8.89 -6.51
N ALA A 198 -2.35 8.16 -7.47
CA ALA A 198 -2.85 8.79 -8.69
C ALA A 198 -4.23 9.43 -8.46
N ASP A 199 -5.06 8.82 -7.60
CA ASP A 199 -6.38 9.34 -7.27
C ASP A 199 -6.78 8.92 -5.84
N TYR A 200 -7.78 9.60 -5.28
CA TYR A 200 -8.33 9.29 -3.97
C TYR A 200 -9.83 9.61 -3.91
N ALA A 201 -10.58 8.79 -3.19
CA ALA A 201 -11.97 9.07 -2.86
C ALA A 201 -12.29 8.61 -1.44
N PHE A 202 -12.96 9.49 -0.70
CA PHE A 202 -13.46 9.21 0.64
C PHE A 202 -14.98 9.35 0.64
N SER A 203 -15.64 8.44 1.34
CA SER A 203 -17.06 8.59 1.64
C SER A 203 -17.37 7.98 3.00
N PHE A 204 -18.20 8.67 3.76
CA PHE A 204 -18.73 8.23 5.04
C PHE A 204 -20.11 7.65 4.80
N ILE A 205 -20.42 6.56 5.49
CA ILE A 205 -21.75 5.95 5.45
C ILE A 205 -22.35 6.15 6.85
N ALA A 206 -23.45 6.88 6.92
CA ALA A 206 -24.20 7.05 8.16
C ALA A 206 -24.96 5.76 8.53
N ALA A 207 -25.54 5.72 9.74
CA ALA A 207 -26.26 4.56 10.24
C ALA A 207 -27.49 4.18 9.39
N ASP A 208 -28.08 5.14 8.67
CA ASP A 208 -29.17 4.93 7.72
C ASP A 208 -28.71 4.46 6.33
N GLY A 209 -27.40 4.30 6.11
CA GLY A 209 -26.80 3.91 4.85
C GLY A 209 -26.54 5.07 3.88
N GLU A 210 -26.89 6.31 4.24
CA GLU A 210 -26.66 7.48 3.39
C GLU A 210 -25.15 7.79 3.31
N ARG A 211 -24.69 8.22 2.12
CA ARG A 211 -23.27 8.47 1.83
C ARG A 211 -22.96 9.97 1.82
N PHE A 212 -21.91 10.37 2.54
CA PHE A 212 -21.45 11.75 2.63
C PHE A 212 -19.98 11.87 2.22
N PRO A 213 -19.58 12.94 1.51
CA PRO A 213 -18.18 13.15 1.11
C PRO A 213 -17.30 13.71 2.24
N HIS A 214 -17.91 14.20 3.32
CA HIS A 214 -17.25 14.77 4.50
C HIS A 214 -18.01 14.41 5.78
N TRP A 215 -17.37 14.61 6.92
CA TRP A 215 -17.94 14.35 8.25
C TRP A 215 -17.50 15.41 9.27
N PRO A 216 -18.41 15.94 10.10
CA PRO A 216 -19.86 15.68 10.11
C PRO A 216 -20.55 16.24 8.85
N PRO A 217 -21.73 15.72 8.47
CA PRO A 217 -22.49 16.27 7.35
C PRO A 217 -22.91 17.73 7.62
N ASP A 218 -22.94 18.59 6.57
CA ASP A 218 -23.22 20.03 6.70
C ASP A 218 -24.58 20.34 7.34
N THR A 219 -25.55 19.46 7.12
CA THR A 219 -26.88 19.57 7.73
C THR A 219 -26.90 18.76 9.02
N PRO A 220 -27.07 19.38 10.20
CA PRO A 220 -27.43 18.63 11.39
C PRO A 220 -28.72 17.85 11.08
N GLN A 221 -28.70 16.53 11.25
CA GLN A 221 -29.83 15.62 10.99
C GLN A 221 -31.09 15.91 11.86
N ALA A 222 -31.10 17.00 12.63
CA ALA A 222 -32.07 17.39 13.65
C ALA A 222 -33.54 17.57 13.18
N SER A 223 -33.91 17.19 11.96
CA SER A 223 -35.31 17.29 11.49
C SER A 223 -35.86 16.07 10.77
N ARG A 224 -35.08 15.00 10.52
CA ARG A 224 -35.68 13.71 10.19
C ARG A 224 -36.07 13.02 11.48
N ARG A 225 -37.17 13.48 12.10
CA ARG A 225 -37.96 12.61 12.97
C ARG A 225 -38.16 11.29 12.21
N PRO A 226 -38.11 10.14 12.90
CA PRO A 226 -38.62 8.90 12.31
C PRO A 226 -39.95 9.26 11.65
N ARG A 227 -40.20 8.78 10.43
CA ARG A 227 -41.56 8.76 9.91
C ARG A 227 -42.36 7.85 10.83
N GLU A 228 -42.76 8.38 11.98
CA GLU A 228 -43.83 7.83 12.80
C GLU A 228 -45.05 7.89 11.89
N ASN A 229 -45.44 6.71 11.43
CA ASN A 229 -46.79 6.47 10.96
C ASN A 229 -47.72 7.03 12.05
N GLY A 230 -48.59 7.94 11.63
CA GLY A 230 -49.04 9.02 12.49
C GLY A 230 -49.79 8.61 13.76
N VAL A 231 -49.45 9.28 14.86
CA VAL A 231 -50.37 9.70 15.91
C VAL A 231 -49.87 11.06 16.43
N SER A 232 -50.70 12.10 16.35
CA SER A 232 -50.51 13.39 17.05
C SER A 232 -51.42 13.45 18.28
N PRO A 233 -51.33 14.46 19.15
CA PRO A 233 -50.18 14.89 19.95
C PRO A 233 -50.55 14.96 21.45
N GLY A 234 -49.56 14.81 22.33
CA GLY A 234 -49.72 15.03 23.78
C GLY A 234 -48.47 15.69 24.35
N LEU A 235 -48.61 16.96 24.73
CA LEU A 235 -47.64 17.81 25.40
C LEU A 235 -46.86 17.09 26.51
N LEU A 236 -45.53 17.15 26.47
CA LEU A 236 -44.69 17.40 27.66
C LEU A 236 -43.43 18.17 27.23
N GLU A 237 -43.14 19.21 28.02
CA GLU A 237 -41.90 19.95 28.04
C GLU A 237 -40.79 19.03 28.57
N GLU A 238 -39.74 18.78 27.79
CA GLU A 238 -38.49 18.24 28.32
C GLU A 238 -37.32 19.09 27.78
N GLU A 239 -36.60 19.69 28.73
CA GLU A 239 -35.23 20.18 28.55
C GLU A 239 -34.35 18.98 28.18
N GLU A 240 -34.13 18.76 26.89
CA GLU A 240 -33.24 17.71 26.41
C GLU A 240 -31.80 18.24 26.41
N GLU A 241 -31.07 17.88 27.46
CA GLU A 241 -29.63 18.03 27.60
C GLU A 241 -28.93 17.36 26.40
N TRP A 242 -28.25 18.16 25.58
CA TRP A 242 -27.56 17.74 24.35
C TRP A 242 -26.38 16.80 24.68
N SER A 243 -26.68 15.53 24.92
CA SER A 243 -25.72 14.45 24.75
C SER A 243 -25.65 14.14 23.26
N ALA A 244 -24.72 14.80 22.56
CA ALA A 244 -24.42 14.53 21.15
C ALA A 244 -23.87 13.09 20.99
N GLY A 245 -24.76 12.12 21.01
CA GLY A 245 -24.46 10.72 20.76
C GLY A 245 -23.95 10.56 19.34
N LEU A 246 -22.66 10.24 19.20
CA LEU A 246 -22.13 9.77 17.93
C LEU A 246 -22.94 8.53 17.50
N PRO A 247 -23.43 8.47 16.25
CA PRO A 247 -24.24 7.36 15.79
C PRO A 247 -23.44 6.06 15.89
N ALA A 248 -24.08 5.01 16.44
CA ALA A 248 -23.49 3.73 16.81
C ALA A 248 -22.91 2.88 15.66
N ALA A 249 -22.80 3.44 14.44
CA ALA A 249 -22.22 2.77 13.28
C ALA A 249 -21.73 3.80 12.25
N LEU A 250 -20.49 4.28 12.39
CA LEU A 250 -19.80 4.98 11.31
C LEU A 250 -19.04 3.94 10.48
N ASN A 251 -19.48 3.68 9.24
CA ASN A 251 -18.68 2.89 8.31
C ASN A 251 -17.88 3.85 7.42
N VAL A 252 -16.55 3.74 7.44
CA VAL A 252 -15.66 4.54 6.60
C VAL A 252 -15.34 3.73 5.35
N MET A 253 -15.80 4.21 4.19
CA MET A 253 -15.41 3.63 2.91
C MET A 253 -14.26 4.44 2.31
N LEU A 254 -13.06 3.86 2.35
CA LEU A 254 -11.90 4.41 1.64
C LEU A 254 -11.75 3.71 0.31
N VAL A 255 -11.78 4.48 -0.78
CA VAL A 255 -11.43 4.00 -2.11
C VAL A 255 -10.13 4.65 -2.53
N LEU A 256 -9.04 3.87 -2.53
CA LEU A 256 -7.78 4.29 -3.13
C LEU A 256 -7.73 3.80 -4.56
N GLY A 257 -7.60 4.73 -5.51
CA GLY A 257 -7.51 4.45 -6.94
C GLY A 257 -6.10 4.73 -7.45
N ARG A 258 -5.54 3.80 -8.24
CA ARG A 258 -4.42 4.14 -9.12
C ARG A 258 -4.97 4.35 -10.53
N ALA A 259 -5.05 5.60 -10.98
CA ALA A 259 -5.22 5.93 -12.38
C ALA A 259 -3.89 5.78 -13.12
N THR A 260 -3.62 4.59 -13.68
CA THR A 260 -2.79 4.49 -14.88
C THR A 260 -3.55 3.65 -15.90
N GLU A 261 -3.49 4.03 -17.18
CA GLU A 261 -4.21 3.40 -18.30
C GLU A 261 -4.01 1.87 -18.45
N ARG A 262 -3.12 1.26 -17.66
CA ARG A 262 -2.75 -0.16 -17.77
C ARG A 262 -3.24 -1.07 -16.64
N TYR A 263 -3.66 -0.58 -15.47
CA TYR A 263 -4.08 -1.46 -14.37
C TYR A 263 -5.08 -0.80 -13.42
N PRO A 264 -6.39 -1.14 -13.48
CA PRO A 264 -7.36 -0.70 -12.51
C PRO A 264 -7.34 -1.64 -11.31
N PHE A 265 -6.65 -1.29 -10.23
CA PHE A 265 -7.02 -1.83 -8.92
C PHE A 265 -7.80 -0.76 -8.18
N ARG A 266 -9.08 -1.08 -7.94
CA ARG A 266 -9.98 -0.32 -7.08
C ARG A 266 -10.05 -1.09 -5.76
N THR A 267 -9.34 -0.60 -4.74
CA THR A 267 -9.45 -1.19 -3.41
C THR A 267 -10.50 -0.41 -2.65
N THR A 268 -11.65 -1.03 -2.44
CA THR A 268 -12.69 -0.53 -1.54
C THR A 268 -12.44 -1.15 -0.17
N VAL A 269 -12.03 -0.33 0.79
CA VAL A 269 -12.02 -0.76 2.19
C VAL A 269 -13.30 -0.26 2.82
N LEU A 270 -14.20 -1.19 3.14
CA LEU A 270 -15.32 -0.94 4.02
C LEU A 270 -14.81 -1.18 5.44
N VAL A 271 -14.46 -0.11 6.15
CA VAL A 271 -14.16 -0.23 7.59
C VAL A 271 -15.48 -0.06 8.31
N GLY A 272 -16.04 -1.16 8.79
CA GLY A 272 -17.23 -1.13 9.61
C GLY A 272 -16.90 -1.10 11.10
N SER A 273 -17.43 -0.10 11.80
CA SER A 273 -17.53 -0.11 13.26
C SER A 273 -18.93 -0.61 13.60
N GLY A 274 -19.09 -1.93 13.67
CA GLY A 274 -20.23 -2.56 14.33
C GLY A 274 -19.80 -2.98 15.73
N ARG A 275 -20.55 -2.56 16.75
CA ARG A 275 -20.54 -3.25 18.04
C ARG A 275 -21.26 -4.58 17.90
#